data_AF-A0A2W0DXD2-F1
#
_entry.id   AF-A0A2W0DXD2-F1
#
_cell.length_a   1.000
_cell.length_b   1.000
_cell.length_c   1.000
_cell.angle_alpha   90.00
_cell.angle_beta   90.00
_cell.angle_gamma   90.00
#
_symmetry.space_group_name_H-M   'P 1'
#
loop_
_entity.id
_entity.type
_entity.pdbx_description
1 polymer ?
#
loop_
_entity_poly.entity_id
_entity_poly.type
_entity_poly.pdbx_seq_one_letter_code
_entity_poly.pdbx_strand_id
1 'polypeptide(L)'
;MPSDHDAIAAPRHVGADPSATVRIGLSGWQYDGWRGDFYPEGLAKRRWLEHVASRFPTVELNGSFYSLQRPARYRAWRAASGGQPFRFAVKGGRYVTHMLRLRNVETALANFFASGPLELGDTLGPVLWQLPERLLPTPEVLDAFLGLLPRSHGAAAELARHHDDKVTEEPDGLVEPEEPAWSIHHALEVRAAGFGDEHLDVLRRHRVALVDSHAGDFPRFRADTGARLAYLRLHGAPRTYHDGYSPQALGAWATTVLEHADAGRDVYVYFDNDAERHAPWDALALDRLVAERLRRRAS
;
A
#
# COMPACT_ATOMS: atom_id res chain seq x y z
N MET A 1 12.15 23.13 -40.03
CA MET A 1 13.35 22.26 -39.93
C MET A 1 14.05 22.66 -38.64
N PRO A 2 14.33 21.70 -37.75
CA PRO A 2 13.87 21.74 -36.37
C PRO A 2 14.81 22.46 -35.41
N SER A 3 14.17 23.08 -34.42
CA SER A 3 14.72 23.78 -33.26
C SER A 3 15.32 22.80 -32.24
N ASP A 4 16.48 23.19 -31.70
CA ASP A 4 17.15 22.53 -30.58
C ASP A 4 16.22 22.39 -29.37
N HIS A 5 15.80 21.16 -29.10
CA HIS A 5 15.26 20.75 -27.81
C HIS A 5 16.44 20.45 -26.89
N ASP A 6 16.71 21.39 -25.98
CA ASP A 6 17.56 21.15 -24.82
C ASP A 6 17.02 19.94 -24.05
N ALA A 7 17.82 18.88 -24.03
CA ALA A 7 17.63 17.73 -23.18
C ALA A 7 17.83 18.16 -21.72
N ILE A 8 16.73 18.21 -20.95
CA ILE A 8 16.77 18.45 -19.51
C ILE A 8 17.44 17.23 -18.86
N ALA A 9 18.71 17.39 -18.46
CA ALA A 9 19.42 16.43 -17.64
C ALA A 9 18.73 16.28 -16.28
N ALA A 10 18.58 15.04 -15.82
CA ALA A 10 17.98 14.72 -14.52
C ALA A 10 18.76 15.38 -13.37
N PRO A 11 18.07 15.97 -12.37
CA PRO A 11 18.72 16.67 -11.28
C PRO A 11 19.51 15.71 -10.38
N ARG A 12 20.75 16.10 -10.04
CA ARG A 12 21.57 15.48 -9.00
C ARG A 12 21.06 15.94 -7.63
N HIS A 13 20.66 14.99 -6.79
CA HIS A 13 20.11 15.23 -5.46
C HIS A 13 21.18 15.45 -4.39
N VAL A 14 20.98 16.43 -3.51
CA VAL A 14 21.63 16.51 -2.19
C VAL A 14 20.54 16.87 -1.17
N GLY A 15 20.40 16.06 -0.11
CA GLY A 15 19.49 16.30 1.03
C GLY A 15 18.38 15.27 1.27
N ALA A 16 18.66 13.97 1.11
CA ALA A 16 17.90 12.80 1.59
C ALA A 16 18.87 11.59 1.54
N ASP A 17 18.64 10.51 2.31
CA ASP A 17 19.28 9.23 1.95
C ASP A 17 18.81 8.87 0.53
N PRO A 18 19.69 8.75 -0.47
CA PRO A 18 19.33 8.54 -1.87
C PRO A 18 18.53 7.26 -2.15
N SER A 19 18.28 6.40 -1.15
CA SER A 19 17.48 5.18 -1.30
C SER A 19 16.00 5.27 -0.91
N ALA A 20 15.53 6.34 -0.24
CA ALA A 20 14.14 6.43 0.22
C ALA A 20 13.19 6.95 -0.89
N THR A 21 12.14 6.19 -1.21
CA THR A 21 11.15 6.59 -2.22
C THR A 21 9.83 7.01 -1.60
N VAL A 22 9.29 8.16 -2.00
CA VAL A 22 7.92 8.58 -1.63
C VAL A 22 6.94 8.19 -2.73
N ARG A 23 5.86 7.51 -2.36
CA ARG A 23 4.76 7.12 -3.25
C ARG A 23 3.43 7.52 -2.63
N ILE A 24 2.74 8.46 -3.27
CA ILE A 24 1.41 8.92 -2.87
C ILE A 24 0.40 8.42 -3.89
N GLY A 25 -0.70 7.84 -3.43
CA GLY A 25 -1.70 7.26 -4.30
C GLY A 25 -3.05 7.06 -3.62
N LEU A 26 -3.82 6.15 -4.21
CA LEU A 26 -5.24 5.95 -3.91
C LEU A 26 -5.50 4.58 -3.26
N SER A 27 -6.49 4.54 -2.37
CA SER A 27 -7.04 3.28 -1.83
C SER A 27 -8.06 2.68 -2.78
N GLY A 28 -7.60 2.04 -3.85
CA GLY A 28 -8.45 1.49 -4.90
C GLY A 28 -8.71 2.46 -6.05
N TRP A 29 -9.44 1.99 -7.08
CA TRP A 29 -9.68 2.74 -8.32
C TRP A 29 -11.05 2.47 -8.96
N GLN A 30 -11.91 1.64 -8.35
CA GLN A 30 -13.18 1.25 -8.96
C GLN A 30 -14.37 2.06 -8.46
N TYR A 31 -14.30 3.38 -8.59
CA TYR A 31 -15.31 4.31 -8.09
C TYR A 31 -16.06 4.99 -9.24
N ASP A 32 -17.33 4.65 -9.42
CA ASP A 32 -18.18 5.26 -10.46
C ASP A 32 -18.40 6.76 -10.23
N GLY A 33 -18.33 7.24 -8.98
CA GLY A 33 -18.45 8.65 -8.63
C GLY A 33 -17.36 9.56 -9.21
N TRP A 34 -16.21 9.00 -9.60
CA TRP A 34 -15.10 9.77 -10.19
C TRP A 34 -15.32 10.15 -11.65
N ARG A 35 -16.32 9.58 -12.33
CA ARG A 35 -16.62 9.91 -13.73
C ARG A 35 -17.01 11.38 -13.88
N GLY A 36 -16.44 12.03 -14.90
CA GLY A 36 -16.72 13.43 -15.21
C GLY A 36 -16.00 14.41 -14.28
N ASP A 37 -15.20 13.92 -13.33
CA ASP A 37 -14.38 14.73 -12.44
C ASP A 37 -12.92 14.28 -12.53
N PHE A 38 -12.54 13.24 -11.78
CA PHE A 38 -11.20 12.66 -11.88
C PHE A 38 -11.04 11.80 -13.14
N TYR A 39 -12.02 10.93 -13.45
CA TYR A 39 -12.03 10.17 -14.70
C TYR A 39 -12.63 11.00 -15.84
N PRO A 40 -11.94 11.10 -16.99
CA PRO A 40 -12.50 11.70 -18.18
C PRO A 40 -13.87 11.13 -18.54
N GLU A 41 -14.76 11.99 -19.03
CA GLU A 41 -16.07 11.57 -19.50
C GLU A 41 -15.95 10.49 -20.59
N GLY A 42 -16.77 9.45 -20.51
CA GLY A 42 -16.73 8.32 -21.45
C GLY A 42 -15.55 7.35 -21.28
N LEU A 43 -14.64 7.55 -20.31
CA LEU A 43 -13.54 6.61 -20.08
C LEU A 43 -14.07 5.23 -19.65
N ALA A 44 -13.80 4.22 -20.48
CA ALA A 44 -14.18 2.84 -20.22
C ALA A 44 -13.59 2.31 -18.89
N LYS A 45 -14.41 1.66 -18.06
CA LYS A 45 -14.03 1.17 -16.72
C LYS A 45 -12.77 0.30 -16.70
N ARG A 46 -12.56 -0.51 -17.75
CA ARG A 46 -11.34 -1.34 -17.89
C ARG A 46 -10.04 -0.55 -17.96
N ARG A 47 -10.10 0.73 -18.33
CA ARG A 47 -8.95 1.64 -18.47
C ARG A 47 -8.75 2.55 -17.26
N TRP A 48 -9.56 2.40 -16.21
CA TRP A 48 -9.44 3.26 -15.03
C TRP A 48 -8.12 3.08 -14.30
N LEU A 49 -7.60 1.85 -14.23
CA LEU A 49 -6.28 1.59 -13.66
C LEU A 49 -5.17 2.23 -14.50
N GLU A 50 -5.26 2.19 -15.84
CA GLU A 50 -4.33 2.90 -16.73
C GLU A 50 -4.35 4.41 -16.44
N HIS A 51 -5.54 4.98 -16.24
CA HIS A 51 -5.68 6.40 -15.90
C HIS A 51 -5.07 6.73 -14.54
N VAL A 52 -5.34 5.93 -13.51
CA VAL A 52 -4.73 6.09 -12.18
C VAL A 52 -3.21 5.97 -12.26
N ALA A 53 -2.68 4.97 -12.95
CA ALA A 53 -1.24 4.76 -13.08
C ALA A 53 -0.52 5.86 -13.87
N SER A 54 -1.23 6.57 -14.76
CA SER A 54 -0.69 7.75 -15.44
C SER A 54 -0.54 8.99 -14.54
N ARG A 55 -1.16 8.97 -13.36
CA ARG A 55 -1.22 10.10 -12.42
C ARG A 55 -0.51 9.83 -11.09
N PHE A 56 -0.43 8.57 -10.68
CA PHE A 56 0.13 8.17 -9.38
C PHE A 56 1.14 7.05 -9.54
N PRO A 57 2.24 7.05 -8.75
CA PRO A 57 3.23 5.97 -8.74
C PRO A 57 2.75 4.73 -7.97
N THR A 58 1.56 4.76 -7.36
CA THR A 58 1.06 3.62 -6.58
C THR A 58 -0.46 3.59 -6.41
N VAL A 59 -1.00 2.41 -6.13
CA VAL A 59 -2.37 2.20 -5.67
C VAL A 59 -2.40 1.08 -4.61
N GLU A 60 -3.31 1.18 -3.64
CA GLU A 60 -3.62 0.10 -2.71
C GLU A 60 -4.74 -0.76 -3.29
N LEU A 61 -4.43 -2.03 -3.53
CA LEU A 61 -5.32 -3.04 -4.08
C LEU A 61 -6.21 -3.61 -2.96
N ASN A 62 -7.48 -3.22 -2.98
CA ASN A 62 -8.47 -3.61 -1.99
C ASN A 62 -9.28 -4.86 -2.32
N GLY A 63 -9.35 -5.26 -3.61
CA GLY A 63 -10.14 -6.43 -4.03
C GLY A 63 -9.74 -7.74 -3.30
N SER A 64 -8.44 -7.93 -3.06
CA SER A 64 -7.88 -9.09 -2.34
C SER A 64 -8.31 -9.19 -0.87
N PHE A 65 -8.79 -8.10 -0.28
CA PHE A 65 -9.37 -8.12 1.07
C PHE A 65 -10.67 -8.94 1.09
N TYR A 66 -11.53 -8.79 0.08
CA TYR A 66 -12.87 -9.37 0.09
C TYR A 66 -12.92 -10.78 -0.48
N SER A 67 -12.04 -11.11 -1.41
CA SER A 67 -11.96 -12.44 -2.02
C SER A 67 -10.57 -12.72 -2.56
N LEU A 68 -10.20 -14.00 -2.58
CA LEU A 68 -9.06 -14.47 -3.35
C LEU A 68 -9.28 -14.08 -4.81
N GLN A 69 -8.27 -13.44 -5.40
CA GLN A 69 -8.30 -13.10 -6.81
C GLN A 69 -7.75 -14.29 -7.61
N ARG A 70 -7.77 -14.18 -8.94
CA ARG A 70 -7.11 -15.16 -9.81
C ARG A 70 -5.79 -14.59 -10.32
N PRO A 71 -4.76 -15.41 -10.56
CA PRO A 71 -3.49 -14.96 -11.13
C PRO A 71 -3.66 -14.08 -12.37
N ALA A 72 -4.57 -14.46 -13.28
CA ALA A 72 -4.89 -13.69 -14.48
C ALA A 72 -5.34 -12.23 -14.21
N ARG A 73 -5.99 -11.94 -13.08
CA ARG A 73 -6.37 -10.57 -12.71
C ARG A 73 -5.17 -9.73 -12.31
N TYR A 74 -4.24 -10.31 -11.54
CA TYR A 74 -3.01 -9.63 -11.16
C TYR A 74 -2.14 -9.33 -12.39
N ARG A 75 -2.02 -10.29 -13.34
CA ARG A 75 -1.37 -10.05 -14.64
C ARG A 75 -2.00 -8.89 -15.41
N ALA A 76 -3.34 -8.86 -15.48
CA ALA A 76 -4.06 -7.77 -16.13
C ALA A 76 -3.86 -6.42 -15.43
N TRP A 77 -3.81 -6.38 -14.10
CA TRP A 77 -3.53 -5.16 -13.34
C TRP A 77 -2.10 -4.66 -13.55
N ARG A 78 -1.11 -5.55 -13.50
CA ARG A 78 0.29 -5.21 -13.81
C ARG A 78 0.41 -4.63 -15.22
N ALA A 79 -0.18 -5.28 -16.22
CA ALA A 79 -0.17 -4.80 -17.59
C ALA A 79 -0.82 -3.41 -17.74
N ALA A 80 -1.96 -3.18 -17.08
CA ALA A 80 -2.66 -1.90 -17.11
C ALA A 80 -1.91 -0.77 -16.38
N SER A 81 -1.01 -1.09 -15.44
CA SER A 81 -0.23 -0.06 -14.73
C SER A 81 0.87 0.59 -15.57
N GLY A 82 1.22 0.03 -16.73
CA GLY A 82 2.24 0.59 -17.62
C GLY A 82 3.69 0.37 -17.18
N GLY A 83 3.94 -0.38 -16.11
CA GLY A 83 5.29 -0.76 -15.65
C GLY A 83 5.91 0.20 -14.63
N GLN A 84 7.24 0.18 -14.51
CA GLN A 84 7.96 0.97 -13.49
C GLN A 84 7.92 2.49 -13.76
N PRO A 85 7.89 3.35 -12.71
CA PRO A 85 8.12 3.06 -11.29
C PRO A 85 6.88 2.66 -10.46
N PHE A 86 5.79 2.22 -11.09
CA PHE A 86 4.52 1.92 -10.41
C PHE A 86 4.63 0.76 -9.40
N ARG A 87 3.90 0.87 -8.28
CA ARG A 87 3.81 -0.18 -7.24
C ARG A 87 2.38 -0.40 -6.76
N PHE A 88 2.01 -1.66 -6.54
CA PHE A 88 0.76 -2.05 -5.87
C PHE A 88 1.03 -2.37 -4.40
N ALA A 89 0.43 -1.63 -3.46
CA ALA A 89 0.26 -2.21 -2.13
C ALA A 89 -0.92 -3.19 -2.17
N VAL A 90 -0.81 -4.34 -1.53
CA VAL A 90 -1.85 -5.37 -1.56
C VAL A 90 -2.47 -5.51 -0.18
N LYS A 91 -3.79 -5.38 -0.09
CA LYS A 91 -4.49 -5.61 1.17
C LYS A 91 -4.67 -7.10 1.41
N GLY A 92 -4.16 -7.59 2.53
CA GLY A 92 -4.30 -8.97 2.98
C GLY A 92 -5.75 -9.39 3.15
N GLY A 93 -6.03 -10.68 3.04
CA GLY A 93 -7.40 -11.20 3.05
C GLY A 93 -8.15 -10.95 4.36
N ARG A 94 -9.40 -10.49 4.27
CA ARG A 94 -10.33 -10.35 5.42
C ARG A 94 -10.51 -11.66 6.17
N TYR A 95 -10.42 -12.79 5.47
CA TYR A 95 -10.47 -14.12 6.10
C TYR A 95 -9.37 -14.29 7.15
N VAL A 96 -8.15 -13.83 6.87
CA VAL A 96 -7.00 -13.90 7.77
C VAL A 96 -7.20 -12.99 8.98
N THR A 97 -7.49 -11.70 8.75
CA THR A 97 -7.47 -10.70 9.83
C THR A 97 -8.77 -10.61 10.64
N HIS A 98 -9.94 -10.82 10.01
CA HIS A 98 -11.24 -10.61 10.66
C HIS A 98 -11.92 -11.92 11.07
N MET A 99 -11.86 -12.94 10.21
CA MET A 99 -12.60 -14.20 10.45
C MET A 99 -11.76 -15.15 11.31
N LEU A 100 -10.52 -15.44 10.90
CA LEU A 100 -9.57 -16.25 11.66
C LEU A 100 -8.88 -15.48 12.79
N ARG A 101 -8.92 -14.13 12.74
CA ARG A 101 -8.38 -13.27 13.80
C ARG A 101 -6.91 -13.60 14.10
N LEU A 102 -6.15 -13.82 13.03
CA LEU A 102 -4.73 -14.20 13.03
C LEU A 102 -4.38 -15.56 13.66
N ARG A 103 -5.36 -16.44 13.93
CA ARG A 103 -5.12 -17.79 14.49
C ARG A 103 -5.30 -18.86 13.43
N ASN A 104 -4.43 -19.87 13.42
CA ASN A 104 -4.48 -21.01 12.49
C ASN A 104 -4.59 -20.55 11.02
N VAL A 105 -3.74 -19.59 10.63
CA VAL A 105 -3.83 -18.89 9.34
C VAL A 105 -2.88 -19.44 8.28
N GLU A 106 -2.12 -20.49 8.57
CA GLU A 106 -1.07 -21.04 7.70
C GLU A 106 -1.62 -21.35 6.30
N THR A 107 -2.67 -22.17 6.21
CA THR A 107 -3.34 -22.48 4.93
C THR A 107 -3.99 -21.24 4.32
N ALA A 108 -4.55 -20.33 5.12
CA ALA A 108 -5.17 -19.10 4.60
C ALA A 108 -4.14 -18.13 3.99
N LEU A 109 -2.94 -18.06 4.56
CA LEU A 109 -1.81 -17.31 4.01
C LEU A 109 -1.25 -17.97 2.76
N ALA A 110 -1.10 -19.29 2.76
CA ALA A 110 -0.71 -20.06 1.57
C ALA A 110 -1.68 -19.80 0.41
N ASN A 111 -2.99 -19.89 0.66
CA ASN A 111 -4.03 -19.58 -0.32
C ASN A 111 -3.95 -18.14 -0.82
N PHE A 112 -3.69 -17.17 0.07
CA PHE A 112 -3.56 -15.77 -0.32
C PHE A 112 -2.41 -15.56 -1.31
N PHE A 113 -1.21 -16.09 -1.05
CA PHE A 113 -0.07 -15.95 -1.96
C PHE A 113 -0.20 -16.83 -3.21
N ALA A 114 -0.83 -18.00 -3.12
CA ALA A 114 -1.15 -18.84 -4.27
C ALA A 114 -2.19 -18.21 -5.21
N SER A 115 -3.06 -17.34 -4.69
CA SER A 115 -4.11 -16.67 -5.50
C SER A 115 -3.59 -15.67 -6.55
N GLY A 116 -2.28 -15.41 -6.57
CA GLY A 116 -1.61 -14.62 -7.60
C GLY A 116 -0.94 -13.30 -7.22
N PRO A 117 -0.80 -12.83 -5.96
CA PRO A 117 -0.02 -11.63 -5.65
C PRO A 117 1.36 -11.56 -6.31
N LEU A 118 2.05 -12.71 -6.47
CA LEU A 118 3.37 -12.79 -7.11
C LEU A 118 3.37 -12.46 -8.61
N GLU A 119 2.23 -12.51 -9.30
CA GLU A 119 2.08 -12.09 -10.71
C GLU A 119 2.35 -10.60 -10.92
N LEU A 120 2.26 -9.81 -9.84
CA LEU A 120 2.61 -8.41 -9.86
C LEU A 120 4.12 -8.21 -10.08
N GLY A 121 4.94 -9.25 -9.90
CA GLY A 121 6.39 -9.22 -10.14
C GLY A 121 7.04 -8.00 -9.48
N ASP A 122 7.85 -7.28 -10.25
CA ASP A 122 8.55 -6.08 -9.81
C ASP A 122 7.63 -4.94 -9.34
N THR A 123 6.34 -4.96 -9.69
CA THR A 123 5.35 -3.97 -9.24
C THR A 123 4.72 -4.33 -7.90
N LEU A 124 4.97 -5.53 -7.34
CA LEU A 124 4.51 -5.89 -6.00
C LEU A 124 5.19 -4.99 -4.96
N GLY A 125 4.38 -4.23 -4.24
CA GLY A 125 4.80 -3.40 -3.12
C GLY A 125 4.47 -4.05 -1.77
N PRO A 126 4.23 -3.25 -0.72
CA PRO A 126 3.96 -3.76 0.61
C PRO A 126 2.60 -4.48 0.72
N VAL A 127 2.48 -5.40 1.67
CA VAL A 127 1.20 -6.04 2.03
C VAL A 127 0.65 -5.41 3.31
N LEU A 128 -0.56 -4.88 3.22
CA LEU A 128 -1.31 -4.27 4.34
C LEU A 128 -2.17 -5.32 5.05
N TRP A 129 -1.99 -5.46 6.36
CA TRP A 129 -2.83 -6.28 7.23
C TRP A 129 -3.67 -5.38 8.14
N GLN A 130 -4.91 -5.09 7.74
CA GLN A 130 -5.84 -4.31 8.55
C GLN A 130 -6.59 -5.19 9.54
N LEU A 131 -6.49 -4.86 10.83
CA LEU A 131 -7.24 -5.51 11.90
C LEU A 131 -8.70 -5.01 11.98
N PRO A 132 -9.61 -5.85 12.47
CA PRO A 132 -10.98 -5.45 12.81
C PRO A 132 -11.03 -4.35 13.89
N GLU A 133 -12.07 -3.52 13.82
CA GLU A 133 -12.25 -2.32 14.65
C GLU A 133 -12.24 -2.56 16.17
N ARG A 134 -12.81 -3.69 16.61
CA ARG A 134 -13.04 -3.96 18.04
C ARG A 134 -12.21 -5.09 18.60
N LEU A 135 -11.33 -5.67 17.79
CA LEU A 135 -10.54 -6.82 18.21
C LEU A 135 -9.06 -6.53 18.01
N LEU A 136 -8.37 -6.55 19.14
CA LEU A 136 -6.92 -6.54 19.22
C LEU A 136 -6.44 -7.95 19.61
N PRO A 137 -5.66 -8.63 18.75
CA PRO A 137 -4.98 -9.87 19.11
C PRO A 137 -4.04 -9.64 20.31
N THR A 138 -3.81 -10.68 21.11
CA THR A 138 -2.76 -10.61 22.15
C THR A 138 -1.38 -10.50 21.48
N PRO A 139 -0.36 -9.96 22.16
CA PRO A 139 1.00 -9.89 21.63
C PRO A 139 1.51 -11.25 21.10
N GLU A 140 1.18 -12.36 21.76
CA GLU A 140 1.62 -13.71 21.36
C GLU A 140 0.97 -14.16 20.04
N VAL A 141 -0.33 -13.89 19.87
CA VAL A 141 -1.04 -14.21 18.63
C VAL A 141 -0.51 -13.35 17.48
N LEU A 142 -0.21 -12.07 17.76
CA LEU A 142 0.39 -11.19 16.78
C LEU A 142 1.81 -11.65 16.40
N ASP A 143 2.63 -12.04 17.38
CA ASP A 143 4.00 -12.49 17.16
C ASP A 143 4.05 -13.76 16.31
N ALA A 144 3.19 -14.75 16.63
CA ALA A 144 3.05 -15.96 15.84
C ALA A 144 2.65 -15.64 14.39
N PHE A 145 1.68 -14.74 14.18
CA PHE A 145 1.25 -14.34 12.85
C PHE A 145 2.36 -13.65 12.05
N LEU A 146 3.04 -12.66 12.64
CA LEU A 146 4.08 -11.90 11.94
C LEU A 146 5.32 -12.75 11.63
N GLY A 147 5.56 -13.81 12.40
CA GLY A 147 6.58 -14.82 12.14
C GLY A 147 6.30 -15.69 10.91
N LEU A 148 5.03 -15.83 10.50
CA LEU A 148 4.64 -16.58 9.30
C LEU A 148 4.73 -15.75 8.00
N LEU A 149 4.83 -14.42 8.11
CA LEU A 149 4.77 -13.55 6.94
C LEU A 149 6.05 -13.65 6.08
N PRO A 150 5.94 -13.96 4.77
CA PRO A 150 7.09 -14.12 3.90
C PRO A 150 7.76 -12.78 3.62
N ARG A 151 9.10 -12.72 3.75
CA ARG A 151 9.86 -11.47 3.58
C ARG A 151 10.46 -11.27 2.19
N SER A 152 10.31 -12.27 1.33
CA SER A 152 10.72 -12.21 -0.06
C SER A 152 9.73 -12.92 -0.97
N HIS A 153 9.84 -12.68 -2.27
CA HIS A 153 9.04 -13.35 -3.28
C HIS A 153 9.26 -14.87 -3.26
N GLY A 154 10.51 -15.32 -3.09
CA GLY A 154 10.82 -16.76 -2.93
C GLY A 154 10.14 -17.38 -1.71
N ALA A 155 10.19 -16.70 -0.55
CA ALA A 155 9.52 -17.19 0.65
C ALA A 155 7.99 -17.22 0.50
N ALA A 156 7.42 -16.26 -0.23
CA ALA A 156 5.99 -16.24 -0.53
C ALA A 156 5.59 -17.37 -1.49
N ALA A 157 6.44 -17.70 -2.47
CA ALA A 157 6.22 -18.81 -3.38
C ALA A 157 6.26 -20.16 -2.62
N GLU A 158 7.23 -20.36 -1.74
CA GLU A 158 7.28 -21.54 -0.87
C GLU A 158 6.06 -21.66 0.04
N LEU A 159 5.64 -20.54 0.66
CA LEU A 159 4.40 -20.52 1.44
C LEU A 159 3.17 -20.88 0.59
N ALA A 160 3.10 -20.40 -0.65
CA ALA A 160 2.01 -20.69 -1.58
C ALA A 160 1.91 -22.18 -1.97
N ARG A 161 3.00 -22.96 -1.89
CA ARG A 161 2.98 -24.42 -2.16
C ARG A 161 2.12 -25.19 -1.15
N HIS A 162 1.79 -24.60 0.00
CA HIS A 162 0.95 -25.20 1.05
C HIS A 162 -0.54 -24.84 0.93
N HIS A 163 -1.00 -24.36 -0.23
CA HIS A 163 -2.40 -24.00 -0.45
C HIS A 163 -3.32 -25.24 -0.43
N ASP A 164 -4.60 -25.02 -0.14
CA ASP A 164 -5.64 -26.05 -0.23
C ASP A 164 -6.47 -25.90 -1.53
N ASP A 165 -7.45 -26.78 -1.70
CA ASP A 165 -8.33 -26.86 -2.87
C ASP A 165 -9.19 -25.60 -3.14
N LYS A 166 -9.16 -24.60 -2.25
CA LYS A 166 -9.82 -23.30 -2.49
C LYS A 166 -9.10 -22.46 -3.54
N VAL A 167 -7.83 -22.73 -3.82
CA VAL A 167 -7.11 -22.13 -4.94
C VAL A 167 -7.05 -23.16 -6.06
N THR A 168 -7.80 -22.91 -7.12
CA THR A 168 -7.68 -23.69 -8.35
C THR A 168 -6.41 -23.26 -9.07
N GLU A 169 -5.46 -24.16 -9.25
CA GLU A 169 -4.27 -23.90 -10.04
C GLU A 169 -4.63 -23.58 -11.49
N GLU A 170 -3.94 -22.61 -12.09
CA GLU A 170 -3.98 -22.39 -13.53
C GLU A 170 -3.22 -23.52 -14.24
N PRO A 171 -3.42 -23.75 -15.56
CA PRO A 171 -2.76 -24.85 -16.29
C PRO A 171 -1.23 -24.86 -16.16
N ASP A 172 -0.62 -23.69 -15.94
CA ASP A 172 0.83 -23.50 -15.81
C ASP A 172 1.33 -23.69 -14.35
N GLY A 173 0.44 -24.04 -13.41
CA GLY A 173 0.76 -24.25 -12.00
C GLY A 173 0.80 -22.98 -11.15
N LEU A 174 1.48 -23.06 -10.01
CA LEU A 174 1.73 -21.92 -9.13
C LEU A 174 2.74 -20.94 -9.76
N VAL A 175 2.61 -19.67 -9.36
CA VAL A 175 3.47 -18.59 -9.85
C VAL A 175 4.88 -18.74 -9.28
N GLU A 176 5.84 -19.01 -10.14
CA GLU A 176 7.26 -18.93 -9.79
C GLU A 176 7.71 -17.46 -9.85
N PRO A 177 8.40 -16.93 -8.82
CA PRO A 177 8.76 -15.53 -8.78
C PRO A 177 9.87 -15.19 -9.77
N GLU A 178 9.71 -14.08 -10.49
CA GLU A 178 10.71 -13.57 -11.46
C GLU A 178 12.09 -13.34 -10.81
N GLU A 179 12.09 -12.87 -9.57
CA GLU A 179 13.27 -12.67 -8.75
C GLU A 179 12.95 -13.05 -7.29
N PRO A 180 13.38 -14.24 -6.82
CA PRO A 180 13.12 -14.72 -5.46
C PRO A 180 13.62 -13.79 -4.35
N ALA A 181 14.66 -12.97 -4.62
CA ALA A 181 15.26 -12.08 -3.63
C ALA A 181 14.51 -10.75 -3.44
N TRP A 182 13.54 -10.41 -4.30
CA TRP A 182 12.73 -9.20 -4.10
C TRP A 182 12.01 -9.26 -2.76
N SER A 183 12.10 -8.15 -2.02
CA SER A 183 11.60 -8.06 -0.65
C SER A 183 10.11 -7.78 -0.61
N ILE A 184 9.41 -8.40 0.34
CA ILE A 184 8.02 -8.08 0.68
C ILE A 184 8.03 -7.38 2.04
N HIS A 185 7.56 -6.14 2.04
CA HIS A 185 7.36 -5.37 3.27
C HIS A 185 5.92 -5.51 3.76
N HIS A 186 5.72 -5.44 5.08
CA HIS A 186 4.41 -5.58 5.69
C HIS A 186 4.08 -4.36 6.54
N ALA A 187 2.81 -3.97 6.51
CA ALA A 187 2.24 -2.97 7.38
C ALA A 187 1.04 -3.54 8.14
N LEU A 188 0.92 -3.21 9.42
CA LEU A 188 -0.22 -3.59 10.26
C LEU A 188 -1.03 -2.33 10.59
N GLU A 189 -2.32 -2.34 10.30
CA GLU A 189 -3.24 -1.28 10.70
C GLU A 189 -4.10 -1.73 11.86
N VAL A 190 -4.02 -0.96 12.95
CA VAL A 190 -4.75 -1.20 14.18
C VAL A 190 -5.86 -0.15 14.31
N ARG A 191 -7.08 -0.61 14.55
CA ARG A 191 -8.25 0.25 14.78
C ARG A 191 -8.84 0.12 16.19
N ALA A 192 -8.47 -0.95 16.89
CA ALA A 192 -8.93 -1.21 18.25
C ALA A 192 -8.17 -0.36 19.27
N ALA A 193 -8.90 0.11 20.29
CA ALA A 193 -8.28 0.65 21.50
C ALA A 193 -7.48 -0.44 22.24
N GLY A 194 -6.51 -0.03 23.06
CA GLY A 194 -5.71 -0.94 23.89
C GLY A 194 -4.42 -1.45 23.25
N PHE A 195 -4.06 -0.98 22.05
CA PHE A 195 -2.72 -1.21 21.51
C PHE A 195 -1.70 -0.47 22.37
N GLY A 196 -0.69 -1.21 22.85
CA GLY A 196 0.31 -0.71 23.79
C GLY A 196 1.72 -1.20 23.50
N ASP A 197 2.61 -1.02 24.46
CA ASP A 197 4.06 -1.25 24.30
C ASP A 197 4.40 -2.71 23.96
N GLU A 198 3.70 -3.69 24.56
CA GLU A 198 3.93 -5.12 24.26
C GLU A 198 3.64 -5.46 22.79
N HIS A 199 2.55 -4.90 22.22
CA HIS A 199 2.26 -5.06 20.79
C HIS A 199 3.29 -4.35 19.93
N LEU A 200 3.74 -3.16 20.35
CA LEU A 200 4.74 -2.40 19.64
C LEU A 200 6.10 -3.13 19.60
N ASP A 201 6.48 -3.80 20.68
CA ASP A 201 7.69 -4.61 20.75
C ASP A 201 7.64 -5.82 19.82
N VAL A 202 6.46 -6.43 19.65
CA VAL A 202 6.22 -7.45 18.63
C VAL A 202 6.42 -6.87 17.22
N LEU A 203 5.86 -5.70 16.91
CA LEU A 203 6.08 -5.05 15.61
C LEU A 203 7.57 -4.74 15.35
N ARG A 204 8.30 -4.29 16.39
CA ARG A 204 9.73 -4.00 16.32
C ARG A 204 10.56 -5.24 16.03
N ARG A 205 10.29 -6.35 16.74
CA ARG A 205 10.96 -7.63 16.53
C ARG A 205 10.84 -8.10 15.08
N HIS A 206 9.66 -7.91 14.49
CA HIS A 206 9.34 -8.33 13.13
C HIS A 206 9.61 -7.26 12.06
N ARG A 207 10.04 -6.05 12.45
CA ARG A 207 10.20 -4.88 11.58
C ARG A 207 8.99 -4.64 10.65
N VAL A 208 7.79 -4.80 11.20
CA VAL A 208 6.53 -4.53 10.48
C VAL A 208 6.13 -3.08 10.74
N ALA A 209 5.76 -2.35 9.68
CA ALA A 209 5.35 -0.96 9.83
C ALA A 209 4.02 -0.87 10.58
N LEU A 210 3.93 0.01 11.57
CA LEU A 210 2.65 0.43 12.13
C LEU A 210 2.04 1.47 11.19
N VAL A 211 0.81 1.22 10.71
CA VAL A 211 0.13 2.17 9.83
C VAL A 211 -0.28 3.42 10.61
N ASP A 212 0.16 4.58 10.13
CA ASP A 212 -0.35 5.87 10.58
C ASP A 212 -1.72 6.12 9.92
N SER A 213 -2.77 5.65 10.59
CA SER A 213 -4.15 5.73 10.12
C SER A 213 -4.85 6.97 10.66
N HIS A 214 -5.15 7.92 9.78
CA HIS A 214 -5.90 9.12 10.12
C HIS A 214 -7.38 8.95 9.75
N ALA A 215 -8.18 8.58 10.74
CA ALA A 215 -9.62 8.40 10.67
C ALA A 215 -10.27 8.98 11.92
N GLY A 216 -11.42 9.63 11.81
CA GLY A 216 -12.08 10.28 12.95
C GLY A 216 -12.65 9.31 13.99
N ASP A 217 -13.01 8.10 13.58
CA ASP A 217 -13.72 7.13 14.42
C ASP A 217 -12.79 6.21 15.23
N PHE A 218 -11.47 6.28 15.02
CA PHE A 218 -10.50 5.32 15.57
C PHE A 218 -9.31 6.02 16.23
N PRO A 219 -8.70 5.40 17.26
CA PRO A 219 -7.45 5.89 17.81
C PRO A 219 -6.34 5.89 16.75
N ARG A 220 -5.57 6.97 16.71
CA ARG A 220 -4.39 7.09 15.84
C ARG A 220 -3.14 6.71 16.63
N PHE A 221 -2.35 5.81 16.08
CA PHE A 221 -1.07 5.39 16.65
C PHE A 221 0.07 5.80 15.73
N ARG A 222 1.17 6.32 16.31
CA ARG A 222 2.42 6.61 15.61
C ARG A 222 3.57 6.15 16.48
N ALA A 223 4.37 5.22 15.96
CA ALA A 223 5.55 4.72 16.65
C ALA A 223 6.59 4.22 15.64
N ASP A 224 7.85 4.29 16.02
CA ASP A 224 8.92 3.69 15.25
C ASP A 224 9.05 2.19 15.55
N THR A 225 8.90 1.38 14.52
CA THR A 225 9.04 -0.09 14.57
C THR A 225 10.37 -0.56 13.99
N GLY A 226 11.24 0.33 13.52
CA GLY A 226 12.47 -0.04 12.80
C GLY A 226 12.22 -0.65 11.42
N ALA A 227 10.97 -0.59 10.92
CA ALA A 227 10.65 -0.97 9.56
C ALA A 227 11.26 0.03 8.56
N ARG A 228 11.73 -0.48 7.42
CA ARG A 228 12.15 0.35 6.26
C ARG A 228 10.98 1.02 5.53
N LEU A 229 9.75 0.75 5.97
CA LEU A 229 8.51 1.20 5.38
C LEU A 229 7.83 2.18 6.34
N ALA A 230 7.39 3.33 5.83
CA ALA A 230 6.37 4.17 6.42
C ALA A 230 5.08 4.02 5.61
N TYR A 231 3.97 3.71 6.26
CA TYR A 231 2.69 3.47 5.60
C TYR A 231 1.62 4.35 6.25
N LEU A 232 1.09 5.31 5.50
CA LEU A 232 0.11 6.30 5.95
C LEU A 232 -1.21 6.04 5.22
N ARG A 233 -2.32 5.97 5.96
CA ARG A 233 -3.66 5.89 5.37
C ARG A 233 -4.51 7.07 5.84
N LEU A 234 -4.93 7.88 4.88
CA LEU A 234 -5.64 9.13 5.10
C LEU A 234 -7.11 8.93 4.76
N HIS A 235 -7.91 8.60 5.79
CA HIS A 235 -9.34 8.31 5.65
C HIS A 235 -10.22 9.56 5.71
N GLY A 236 -9.69 10.67 6.19
CA GLY A 236 -10.47 11.90 6.42
C GLY A 236 -10.91 12.00 7.88
N ALA A 237 -10.91 13.21 8.41
CA ALA A 237 -11.36 13.51 9.76
C ALA A 237 -11.86 14.97 9.82
N PRO A 238 -12.87 15.29 10.64
CA PRO A 238 -13.50 14.45 11.67
C PRO A 238 -14.44 13.34 11.17
N ARG A 239 -15.03 13.43 9.97
CA ARG A 239 -15.88 12.39 9.40
C ARG A 239 -15.07 11.48 8.49
N THR A 240 -14.82 10.27 8.97
CA THR A 240 -14.12 9.22 8.21
C THR A 240 -14.80 9.02 6.84
N TYR A 241 -13.99 8.94 5.79
CA TYR A 241 -14.34 8.82 4.38
C TYR A 241 -14.96 10.05 3.70
N HIS A 242 -15.48 11.01 4.48
CA HIS A 242 -16.23 12.13 3.92
C HIS A 242 -15.41 13.41 3.81
N ASP A 243 -14.53 13.68 4.76
CA ASP A 243 -13.86 14.96 4.82
C ASP A 243 -12.58 14.98 3.96
N GLY A 244 -12.49 16.01 3.11
CA GLY A 244 -11.27 16.38 2.39
C GLY A 244 -10.23 17.04 3.30
N TYR A 245 -9.01 17.20 2.82
CA TYR A 245 -7.94 17.86 3.57
C TYR A 245 -7.73 19.31 3.15
N SER A 246 -7.72 20.22 4.12
CA SER A 246 -7.36 21.62 3.85
C SER A 246 -5.87 21.74 3.43
N PRO A 247 -5.49 22.83 2.72
CA PRO A 247 -4.08 23.05 2.37
C PRO A 247 -3.14 23.04 3.58
N GLN A 248 -3.60 23.53 4.73
CA GLN A 248 -2.83 23.50 5.97
C GLN A 248 -2.65 22.07 6.50
N ALA A 249 -3.70 21.25 6.47
CA ALA A 249 -3.63 19.84 6.87
C ALA A 249 -2.72 19.04 5.94
N LEU A 250 -2.83 19.23 4.62
CA LEU A 250 -1.92 18.64 3.64
C LEU A 250 -0.47 19.11 3.85
N GLY A 251 -0.27 20.38 4.23
CA GLY A 251 1.02 20.92 4.60
C GLY A 251 1.66 20.23 5.81
N ALA A 252 0.85 19.83 6.81
CA ALA A 252 1.32 19.04 7.94
C ALA A 252 1.69 17.61 7.51
N TRP A 253 0.86 16.98 6.67
CA TRP A 253 1.16 15.65 6.12
C TRP A 253 2.42 15.65 5.24
N ALA A 254 2.65 16.68 4.45
CA ALA A 254 3.88 16.82 3.67
C ALA A 254 5.11 16.89 4.58
N THR A 255 5.00 17.47 5.79
CA THR A 255 6.08 17.44 6.78
C THR A 255 6.31 16.02 7.28
N THR A 256 5.25 15.33 7.70
CA THR A 256 5.31 13.92 8.16
C THR A 256 5.93 12.99 7.11
N VAL A 257 5.55 13.15 5.84
CA VAL A 257 6.10 12.36 4.72
C VAL A 257 7.61 12.58 4.60
N LEU A 258 8.05 13.83 4.63
CA LEU A 258 9.47 14.16 4.51
C LEU A 258 10.27 13.71 5.72
N GLU A 259 9.72 13.78 6.95
CA GLU A 259 10.36 13.22 8.14
C GLU A 259 10.66 11.72 7.99
N HIS A 260 9.73 10.95 7.41
CA HIS A 260 9.95 9.53 7.15
C HIS A 260 10.97 9.28 6.04
N ALA A 261 10.93 10.07 4.96
CA ALA A 261 11.91 9.98 3.88
C ALA A 261 13.33 10.34 4.36
N ASP A 262 13.46 11.40 5.17
CA ASP A 262 14.71 11.84 5.78
C ASP A 262 15.26 10.78 6.77
N ALA A 263 14.38 9.97 7.36
CA ALA A 263 14.73 8.82 8.18
C ALA A 263 15.04 7.54 7.37
N GLY A 264 15.17 7.63 6.05
CA GLY A 264 15.56 6.52 5.17
C GLY A 264 14.46 5.48 4.91
N ARG A 265 13.19 5.83 5.11
CA ARG A 265 12.05 4.91 4.89
C ARG A 265 11.42 5.13 3.54
N ASP A 266 11.08 4.04 2.85
CA ASP A 266 10.13 4.10 1.75
C ASP A 266 8.76 4.50 2.28
N VAL A 267 8.18 5.58 1.73
CA VAL A 267 6.93 6.16 2.21
C VAL A 267 5.82 5.84 1.24
N TYR A 268 4.76 5.20 1.75
CA TYR A 268 3.54 4.93 1.03
C TYR A 268 2.39 5.68 1.70
N VAL A 269 1.71 6.53 0.93
CA VAL A 269 0.55 7.29 1.41
C VAL A 269 -0.66 6.97 0.55
N TYR A 270 -1.74 6.54 1.18
CA TYR A 270 -2.99 6.23 0.50
C TYR A 270 -4.15 7.06 1.04
N PHE A 271 -4.84 7.75 0.14
CA PHE A 271 -6.08 8.44 0.44
C PHE A 271 -7.26 7.46 0.28
N ASP A 272 -8.10 7.39 1.31
CA ASP A 272 -9.32 6.56 1.35
C ASP A 272 -10.57 7.46 1.58
N ASN A 273 -10.41 8.78 1.64
CA ASN A 273 -11.46 9.77 1.92
C ASN A 273 -12.38 10.05 0.73
N ASP A 274 -13.00 9.00 0.20
CA ASP A 274 -13.60 9.03 -1.13
C ASP A 274 -15.13 9.16 -1.18
N ALA A 275 -15.82 9.17 -0.04
CA ALA A 275 -17.28 9.26 -0.04
C ALA A 275 -17.81 10.54 -0.72
N GLU A 276 -16.99 11.59 -0.78
CA GLU A 276 -17.27 12.85 -1.48
C GLU A 276 -16.31 13.13 -2.65
N ARG A 277 -15.50 12.14 -3.08
CA ARG A 277 -14.55 12.21 -4.21
C ARG A 277 -13.30 13.06 -3.97
N HIS A 278 -12.93 13.31 -2.71
CA HIS A 278 -11.76 14.13 -2.37
C HIS A 278 -10.43 13.42 -2.62
N ALA A 279 -10.40 12.09 -2.48
CA ALA A 279 -9.17 11.31 -2.44
C ALA A 279 -8.20 11.54 -3.62
N PRO A 280 -8.62 11.56 -4.91
CA PRO A 280 -7.69 11.82 -6.01
C PRO A 280 -7.08 13.22 -5.98
N TRP A 281 -7.87 14.22 -5.60
CA TRP A 281 -7.43 15.61 -5.60
C TRP A 281 -6.53 15.92 -4.41
N ASP A 282 -6.85 15.38 -3.23
CA ASP A 282 -6.01 15.50 -2.04
C ASP A 282 -4.66 14.77 -2.23
N ALA A 283 -4.66 13.61 -2.88
CA ALA A 283 -3.44 12.88 -3.23
C ALA A 283 -2.53 13.69 -4.16
N LEU A 284 -3.09 14.27 -5.23
CA LEU A 284 -2.33 15.13 -6.16
C LEU A 284 -1.84 16.41 -5.48
N ALA A 285 -2.62 16.98 -4.57
CA ALA A 285 -2.24 18.17 -3.83
C ALA A 285 -1.08 17.88 -2.87
N LEU A 286 -1.12 16.76 -2.13
CA LEU A 286 -0.02 16.33 -1.27
C LEU A 286 1.25 16.06 -2.08
N ASP A 287 1.15 15.36 -3.20
CA ASP A 287 2.28 15.04 -4.07
C ASP A 287 3.00 16.31 -4.56
N ARG A 288 2.23 17.31 -5.02
CA ARG A 288 2.79 18.61 -5.42
C ARG A 288 3.51 19.31 -4.27
N LEU A 289 2.94 19.32 -3.07
CA LEU A 289 3.54 19.96 -1.89
C LEU A 289 4.86 19.28 -1.49
N VAL A 290 4.91 17.94 -1.52
CA VAL A 290 6.13 17.18 -1.23
C VAL A 290 7.20 17.46 -2.29
N ALA A 291 6.85 17.40 -3.57
CA ALA A 291 7.78 17.68 -4.66
C ALA A 291 8.33 19.11 -4.62
N GLU A 292 7.50 20.10 -4.31
CA GLU A 292 7.92 21.49 -4.15
C GLU A 292 8.93 21.66 -3.00
N ARG A 293 8.65 21.05 -1.83
CA ARG A 293 9.56 21.12 -0.68
C ARG A 293 10.90 20.43 -0.96
N LEU A 294 10.89 19.28 -1.64
CA LEU A 294 12.12 18.60 -2.06
C LEU A 294 12.95 19.46 -3.02
N ARG A 295 12.31 20.12 -4.00
CA ARG A 295 13.02 21.04 -4.91
C ARG A 295 13.65 22.22 -4.18
N ARG A 296 12.94 22.83 -3.22
CA ARG A 296 13.47 23.94 -2.41
C ARG A 296 14.62 23.54 -1.49
N ARG A 297 14.72 22.26 -1.09
CA ARG A 297 15.85 21.74 -0.31
C ARG A 297 17.11 21.52 -1.17
N ALA A 298 16.92 21.29 -2.47
CA ALA A 298 18.01 21.00 -3.41
C ALA A 298 18.60 22.26 -4.09
N SER A 299 17.91 23.40 -3.99
CA SER A 299 18.33 24.73 -4.46
C SER A 299 19.07 25.50 -3.39
#